data_AF-A0A0F9CJW4-F1
#
_entry.id   AF-A0A0F9CJW4-F1
#
_cell.length_a   1.000
_cell.length_b   1.000
_cell.length_c   1.000
_cell.angle_alpha   90.00
_cell.angle_beta   90.00
_cell.angle_gamma   90.00
#
_symmetry.space_group_name_H-M   'P 1'
#
loop_
_entity.id
_entity.type
_entity.pdbx_description
1 polymer ?
#
loop_
_entity_poly.entity_id
_entity_poly.type
_entity_poly.pdbx_seq_one_letter_code
_entity_poly.pdbx_strand_id
1 'polypeptide(L)'
;MTKHIQPLAEVFGHLVDNQSPKAIRYRSGRLCPFNNKVPNCTKDKAKNPLGVCSVFHDGIPAITCPIRFREDWLITDDASSFFFGDATAWSSLTEVRLNNANGKSAGNIDVVLVAYDDNGKIFDFGALEIQAVYISGNVRDPFEYYMKNPKANAQMDWSTQPNYPRPDYLSSSRKRLAPQLLYKGGILHSWRKKIAVALNKSFFETLPPLKTVSKSKADISWLIYDLQLVKEEGQERFVLTKTDEVFTEFEPALVSITTSSP
;
A
#
# COMPACT_ATOMS: atom_id res chain seq x y z
N MET A 1 -14.83 12.32 16.23
CA MET A 1 -14.76 11.58 14.96
C MET A 1 -16.17 11.26 14.52
N THR A 2 -16.60 11.87 13.42
CA THR A 2 -17.91 11.60 12.80
C THR A 2 -17.77 10.36 11.94
N LYS A 3 -18.43 9.26 12.34
CA LYS A 3 -18.45 8.04 11.53
C LYS A 3 -19.08 8.35 10.18
N HIS A 4 -18.39 8.02 9.10
CA HIS A 4 -19.01 8.01 7.78
C HIS A 4 -20.13 6.96 7.79
N ILE A 5 -21.28 7.23 7.16
CA ILE A 5 -22.38 6.26 7.14
C ILE A 5 -21.98 4.99 6.38
N GLN A 6 -21.20 5.16 5.32
CA GLN A 6 -20.68 4.09 4.48
C GLN A 6 -19.18 3.90 4.75
N PRO A 7 -18.74 2.83 5.44
CA PRO A 7 -17.32 2.63 5.73
C PRO A 7 -16.48 2.29 4.50
N LEU A 8 -17.10 1.73 3.45
CA LEU A 8 -16.37 1.24 2.28
C LEU A 8 -16.14 2.40 1.30
N ALA A 9 -14.89 2.66 0.94
CA ALA A 9 -14.55 3.66 -0.08
C ALA A 9 -14.47 3.03 -1.46
N GLU A 10 -13.72 1.93 -1.58
CA GLU A 10 -13.61 1.16 -2.83
C GLU A 10 -13.93 -0.32 -2.62
N VAL A 11 -14.76 -0.86 -3.51
CA VAL A 11 -15.05 -2.29 -3.61
C VAL A 11 -14.66 -2.80 -5.00
N PHE A 12 -13.65 -3.69 -5.04
CA PHE A 12 -12.97 -4.19 -6.23
C PHE A 12 -12.38 -3.06 -7.10
N GLY A 13 -11.82 -2.02 -6.44
CA GLY A 13 -11.17 -0.87 -7.07
C GLY A 13 -12.11 0.16 -7.69
N HIS A 14 -13.39 0.12 -7.33
CA HIS A 14 -14.39 1.09 -7.78
C HIS A 14 -15.11 1.69 -6.57
N LEU A 15 -15.45 2.98 -6.66
CA LEU A 15 -16.35 3.63 -5.69
C LEU A 15 -17.62 2.82 -5.49
N VAL A 16 -18.17 2.81 -4.28
CA VAL A 16 -19.35 2.00 -3.93
C VAL A 16 -20.62 2.37 -4.70
N ASP A 17 -20.72 3.61 -5.16
CA ASP A 17 -21.85 4.12 -5.94
C ASP A 17 -21.65 3.98 -7.45
N ASN A 18 -20.44 3.67 -7.93
CA ASN A 18 -20.17 3.46 -9.35
C ASN A 18 -20.92 2.21 -9.85
N GLN A 19 -21.97 2.42 -10.65
CA GLN A 19 -22.78 1.34 -11.27
C GLN A 19 -22.46 1.13 -12.75
N SER A 20 -21.29 1.56 -13.23
CA SER A 20 -20.87 1.32 -14.61
C SER A 20 -20.79 -0.18 -14.91
N PRO A 21 -20.95 -0.59 -16.19
CA PRO A 21 -20.76 -1.99 -16.58
C PRO A 21 -19.41 -2.57 -16.15
N LYS A 22 -18.35 -1.74 -16.17
CA LYS A 22 -17.01 -2.10 -15.68
C LYS A 22 -17.04 -2.41 -14.19
N ALA A 23 -17.55 -1.50 -13.36
CA ALA A 23 -17.62 -1.71 -11.92
C ALA A 23 -18.47 -2.93 -11.55
N ILE A 24 -19.60 -3.14 -12.23
CA ILE A 24 -20.45 -4.34 -12.05
C ILE A 24 -19.67 -5.61 -12.38
N ARG A 25 -18.98 -5.65 -13.53
CA ARG A 25 -18.14 -6.79 -13.95
C ARG A 25 -17.04 -7.09 -12.93
N TYR A 26 -16.37 -6.06 -12.41
CA TYR A 26 -15.29 -6.26 -11.44
C TYR A 26 -15.82 -6.82 -10.11
N ARG A 27 -16.97 -6.34 -9.64
CA ARG A 27 -17.60 -6.86 -8.42
C ARG A 27 -18.11 -8.28 -8.60
N SER A 28 -18.77 -8.59 -9.72
CA SER A 28 -19.31 -9.94 -9.98
C SER A 28 -18.21 -10.96 -10.22
N GLY A 29 -17.20 -10.61 -11.00
CA GLY A 29 -16.03 -11.45 -11.29
C GLY A 29 -14.97 -11.46 -10.20
N ARG A 30 -15.15 -10.70 -9.12
CA ARG A 30 -14.16 -10.54 -8.04
C ARG A 30 -12.78 -10.09 -8.57
N LEU A 31 -12.77 -9.23 -9.59
CA LEU A 31 -11.56 -8.82 -10.31
C LEU A 31 -10.80 -7.71 -9.57
N CYS A 32 -9.49 -7.66 -9.73
CA CYS A 32 -8.64 -6.61 -9.20
C CYS A 32 -8.09 -5.77 -10.36
N PRO A 33 -8.30 -4.43 -10.37
CA PRO A 33 -7.78 -3.58 -11.44
C PRO A 33 -6.31 -3.18 -11.27
N PHE A 34 -5.69 -3.48 -10.12
CA PHE A 34 -4.39 -2.93 -9.74
C PHE A 34 -3.25 -3.95 -9.88
N ASN A 35 -3.08 -4.52 -11.08
CA ASN A 35 -1.92 -5.38 -11.40
C ASN A 35 -1.64 -6.51 -10.37
N ASN A 36 -2.70 -7.20 -9.96
CA ASN A 36 -2.54 -8.35 -9.06
C ASN A 36 -1.92 -9.54 -9.81
N LYS A 37 -1.32 -10.47 -9.05
CA LYS A 37 -0.67 -11.66 -9.61
C LYS A 37 -1.59 -12.53 -10.46
N VAL A 38 -2.89 -12.48 -10.16
CA VAL A 38 -3.97 -13.07 -10.95
C VAL A 38 -5.03 -12.00 -11.19
N PRO A 39 -5.89 -12.14 -12.21
CA PRO A 39 -6.93 -11.13 -12.48
C PRO A 39 -7.90 -10.89 -11.31
N ASN A 40 -8.05 -11.86 -10.40
CA ASN A 40 -8.97 -11.80 -9.27
C ASN A 40 -8.33 -11.18 -8.02
N CYS A 41 -9.15 -10.64 -7.13
CA CYS A 41 -8.73 -10.26 -5.78
C CYS A 41 -8.30 -11.49 -4.98
N THR A 42 -7.17 -11.39 -4.30
CA THR A 42 -6.57 -12.47 -3.49
C THR A 42 -6.63 -12.19 -1.99
N LYS A 43 -7.25 -11.08 -1.57
CA LYS A 43 -7.31 -10.67 -0.15
C LYS A 43 -8.24 -11.59 0.64
N ASP A 44 -7.77 -12.04 1.80
CA ASP A 44 -8.49 -12.90 2.75
C ASP A 44 -8.72 -14.34 2.25
N LYS A 45 -9.88 -14.64 1.63
CA LYS A 45 -10.29 -16.01 1.28
C LYS A 45 -10.29 -16.24 -0.23
N ALA A 46 -9.72 -17.36 -0.69
CA ALA A 46 -9.61 -17.68 -2.12
C ALA A 46 -10.96 -17.72 -2.88
N LYS A 47 -12.02 -18.29 -2.27
CA LYS A 47 -13.35 -18.41 -2.90
C LYS A 47 -14.28 -17.23 -2.63
N ASN A 48 -13.98 -16.39 -1.64
CA ASN A 48 -14.79 -15.24 -1.25
C ASN A 48 -13.87 -14.10 -0.79
N PRO A 49 -13.11 -13.49 -1.71
CA PRO A 49 -12.11 -12.52 -1.34
C PRO A 49 -12.74 -11.26 -0.74
N LEU A 50 -12.00 -10.62 0.16
CA LEU A 50 -12.35 -9.32 0.70
C LEU A 50 -11.92 -8.22 -0.27
N GLY A 51 -12.80 -7.92 -1.21
CA GLY A 51 -12.60 -6.89 -2.24
C GLY A 51 -12.60 -5.44 -1.74
N VAL A 52 -12.36 -5.18 -0.46
CA VAL A 52 -12.29 -3.82 0.08
C VAL A 52 -10.86 -3.31 -0.09
N CYS A 53 -10.69 -2.38 -1.04
CA CYS A 53 -9.39 -1.81 -1.39
C CYS A 53 -9.04 -0.63 -0.46
N SER A 54 -10.05 0.16 -0.08
CA SER A 54 -9.93 1.29 0.84
C SER A 54 -11.21 1.46 1.68
N VAL A 55 -11.08 2.08 2.85
CA VAL A 55 -12.19 2.43 3.75
C VAL A 55 -12.16 3.91 4.07
N PHE A 56 -13.32 4.50 4.32
CA PHE A 56 -13.38 5.89 4.79
C PHE A 56 -13.06 5.98 6.29
N HIS A 57 -12.23 6.96 6.62
CA HIS A 57 -11.97 7.41 7.99
C HIS A 57 -12.03 8.93 7.99
N ASP A 58 -13.03 9.49 8.69
CA ASP A 58 -13.33 10.94 8.70
C ASP A 58 -13.42 11.54 7.28
N GLY A 59 -14.02 10.80 6.34
CA GLY A 59 -14.20 11.20 4.94
C GLY A 59 -12.98 10.98 4.04
N ILE A 60 -11.83 10.60 4.60
CA ILE A 60 -10.59 10.35 3.85
C ILE A 60 -10.45 8.83 3.61
N PRO A 61 -10.15 8.40 2.36
CA PRO A 61 -9.94 7.00 2.05
C PRO A 61 -8.57 6.48 2.54
N ALA A 62 -8.59 5.55 3.48
CA ALA A 62 -7.40 4.81 3.91
C ALA A 62 -7.24 3.53 3.08
N ILE A 63 -6.07 3.35 2.46
CA ILE A 63 -5.77 2.17 1.64
C ILE A 63 -5.55 0.95 2.54
N THR A 64 -6.35 -0.10 2.36
CA THR A 64 -6.30 -1.32 3.19
C THR A 64 -5.77 -2.55 2.45
N CYS A 65 -5.36 -2.37 1.19
CA CYS A 65 -4.84 -3.44 0.35
C CYS A 65 -3.52 -2.98 -0.29
N PRO A 66 -2.40 -3.70 -0.10
CA PRO A 66 -1.11 -3.29 -0.69
C PRO A 66 -1.15 -3.32 -2.22
N ILE A 67 -1.94 -4.21 -2.82
CA ILE A 67 -2.11 -4.28 -4.28
C ILE A 67 -2.71 -2.99 -4.85
N ARG A 68 -3.49 -2.21 -4.07
CA ARG A 68 -4.01 -0.91 -4.52
C ARG A 68 -2.90 0.09 -4.88
N PHE A 69 -1.72 -0.01 -4.25
CA PHE A 69 -0.56 0.84 -4.57
C PHE A 69 0.07 0.52 -5.93
N ARG A 70 -0.29 -0.61 -6.56
CA ARG A 70 0.24 -1.01 -7.87
C ARG A 70 -0.55 -0.40 -9.04
N GLU A 71 -1.42 0.58 -8.78
CA GLU A 71 -2.08 1.35 -9.83
C GLU A 71 -1.00 1.96 -10.73
N ASP A 72 -1.08 1.61 -12.02
CA ASP A 72 -0.18 2.01 -13.10
C ASP A 72 1.31 1.82 -12.79
N TRP A 73 1.64 1.01 -11.78
CA TRP A 73 3.01 0.83 -11.28
C TRP A 73 3.74 2.14 -10.90
N LEU A 74 3.01 3.21 -10.56
CA LEU A 74 3.60 4.51 -10.19
C LEU A 74 4.68 4.39 -9.11
N ILE A 75 4.45 3.52 -8.12
CA ILE A 75 5.39 3.25 -7.03
C ILE A 75 6.76 2.72 -7.52
N THR A 76 6.82 2.03 -8.65
CA THR A 76 8.10 1.53 -9.19
C THR A 76 8.87 2.63 -9.89
N ASP A 77 8.18 3.53 -10.60
CA ASP A 77 8.83 4.67 -11.27
C ASP A 77 9.41 5.66 -10.24
N ASP A 78 8.65 5.91 -9.18
CA ASP A 78 9.11 6.73 -8.06
C ASP A 78 10.29 6.07 -7.33
N ALA A 79 10.22 4.77 -7.07
CA ALA A 79 11.31 4.04 -6.42
C ALA A 79 12.57 3.96 -7.30
N SER A 80 12.43 3.74 -8.62
CA SER A 80 13.57 3.68 -9.54
C SER A 80 14.32 5.00 -9.56
N SER A 81 13.59 6.12 -9.53
CA SER A 81 14.16 7.47 -9.48
C SER A 81 14.96 7.72 -8.19
N PHE A 82 14.67 7.01 -7.11
CA PHE A 82 15.45 7.05 -5.86
C PHE A 82 16.68 6.13 -5.88
N PHE A 83 16.52 4.94 -6.45
CA PHE A 83 17.56 3.92 -6.48
C PHE A 83 18.65 4.24 -7.52
N PHE A 84 18.24 4.64 -8.71
CA PHE A 84 19.10 4.75 -9.90
C PHE A 84 19.08 6.17 -10.47
N GLY A 85 19.83 6.40 -11.55
CA GLY A 85 19.75 7.65 -12.31
C GLY A 85 18.61 7.65 -13.32
N ASP A 86 18.12 8.82 -13.72
CA ASP A 86 16.94 8.98 -14.59
C ASP A 86 17.04 8.25 -15.95
N ALA A 87 18.25 8.01 -16.45
CA ALA A 87 18.50 7.31 -17.71
C ALA A 87 18.82 5.80 -17.55
N THR A 88 18.77 5.26 -16.33
CA THR A 88 19.11 3.86 -16.09
C THR A 88 17.99 2.93 -16.58
N ALA A 89 18.34 1.93 -17.39
CA ALA A 89 17.42 0.86 -17.75
C ALA A 89 17.17 -0.04 -16.53
N TRP A 90 15.89 -0.28 -16.19
CA TRP A 90 15.52 -1.09 -15.03
C TRP A 90 14.30 -1.96 -15.30
N SER A 91 14.12 -2.99 -14.48
CA SER A 91 12.89 -3.79 -14.41
C SER A 91 12.53 -4.08 -12.95
N SER A 92 11.30 -4.55 -12.72
CA SER A 92 10.81 -4.90 -11.38
C SER A 92 10.42 -6.37 -11.26
N LEU A 93 10.72 -6.97 -10.12
CA LEU A 93 10.32 -8.32 -9.74
C LEU A 93 9.45 -8.24 -8.47
N THR A 94 8.30 -8.91 -8.45
CA THR A 94 7.43 -8.94 -7.26
C THR A 94 7.66 -10.19 -6.41
N GLU A 95 7.50 -10.07 -5.10
CA GLU A 95 7.56 -11.19 -4.13
C GLU A 95 8.91 -11.94 -4.14
N VAL A 96 10.03 -11.22 -4.07
CA VAL A 96 11.38 -11.81 -4.11
C VAL A 96 11.76 -12.34 -2.74
N ARG A 97 12.06 -13.64 -2.63
CA ARG A 97 12.47 -14.27 -1.36
C ARG A 97 13.82 -13.73 -0.89
N LEU A 98 13.85 -13.24 0.35
CA LEU A 98 15.06 -12.81 1.04
C LEU A 98 15.48 -13.90 2.04
N ASN A 99 16.70 -14.38 1.93
CA ASN A 99 17.27 -15.34 2.87
C ASN A 99 18.27 -14.64 3.79
N ASN A 100 18.35 -15.09 5.05
CA ASN A 100 19.39 -14.67 5.97
C ASN A 100 20.72 -15.41 5.69
N ALA A 101 21.75 -15.07 6.45
CA ALA A 101 23.09 -15.66 6.32
C ALA A 101 23.13 -17.20 6.43
N ASN A 102 22.13 -17.81 7.10
CA ASN A 102 22.01 -19.26 7.26
C ASN A 102 21.14 -19.92 6.16
N GLY A 103 20.78 -19.18 5.10
CA GLY A 103 19.91 -19.66 4.03
C GLY A 103 18.42 -19.82 4.42
N LYS A 104 18.03 -19.43 5.64
CA LYS A 104 16.62 -19.46 6.07
C LYS A 104 15.88 -18.22 5.57
N SER A 105 14.60 -18.37 5.27
CA SER A 105 13.77 -17.25 4.81
C SER A 105 13.66 -16.17 5.89
N ALA A 106 13.98 -14.93 5.53
CA ALA A 106 13.72 -13.72 6.31
C ALA A 106 12.42 -13.02 5.87
N GLY A 107 11.69 -13.61 4.92
CA GLY A 107 10.50 -13.05 4.29
C GLY A 107 10.69 -12.82 2.80
N ASN A 108 9.71 -12.18 2.16
CA ASN A 108 9.77 -11.78 0.76
C ASN A 108 9.75 -10.26 0.66
N ILE A 109 10.62 -9.66 -0.14
CA ILE A 109 10.53 -8.25 -0.52
C ILE A 109 9.35 -8.10 -1.47
N ASP A 110 8.53 -7.07 -1.25
CA ASP A 110 7.30 -6.88 -2.05
C ASP A 110 7.63 -6.62 -3.52
N VAL A 111 8.56 -5.70 -3.79
CA VAL A 111 9.08 -5.42 -5.12
C VAL A 111 10.59 -5.19 -5.06
N VAL A 112 11.35 -5.80 -5.96
CA VAL A 112 12.77 -5.53 -6.18
C VAL A 112 12.93 -4.90 -7.54
N LEU A 113 13.57 -3.74 -7.59
CA LEU A 113 13.95 -3.08 -8.84
C LEU A 113 15.42 -3.40 -9.13
N VAL A 114 15.73 -3.82 -10.36
CA VAL A 114 17.08 -4.14 -10.80
C VAL A 114 17.49 -3.22 -11.95
N ALA A 115 18.73 -2.75 -11.93
CA ALA A 115 19.31 -1.88 -12.96
C ALA A 115 20.27 -2.67 -13.86
N TYR A 116 20.24 -2.37 -15.16
CA TYR A 116 21.03 -3.04 -16.19
C TYR A 116 22.06 -2.10 -16.81
N ASP A 117 23.23 -2.64 -17.14
CA ASP A 117 24.18 -1.99 -18.04
C ASP A 117 23.77 -2.16 -19.52
N ASP A 118 24.53 -1.56 -20.44
CA ASP A 118 24.25 -1.61 -21.88
C ASP A 118 24.30 -3.03 -22.47
N ASN A 119 24.89 -4.00 -21.76
CA ASN A 119 24.95 -5.41 -22.16
C ASN A 119 23.83 -6.24 -21.52
N GLY A 120 22.91 -5.62 -20.76
CA GLY A 120 21.83 -6.30 -20.06
C GLY A 120 22.26 -7.02 -18.77
N LYS A 121 23.45 -6.72 -18.23
CA LYS A 121 23.90 -7.29 -16.96
C LYS A 121 23.39 -6.45 -15.79
N ILE A 122 22.86 -7.12 -14.77
CA ILE A 122 22.43 -6.45 -13.54
C ILE A 122 23.66 -5.92 -12.79
N PHE A 123 23.70 -4.61 -12.52
CA PHE A 123 24.78 -3.98 -11.76
C PHE A 123 24.33 -3.44 -10.40
N ASP A 124 23.05 -3.14 -10.22
CA ASP A 124 22.50 -2.69 -8.94
C ASP A 124 21.03 -3.09 -8.75
N PHE A 125 20.55 -3.00 -7.51
CA PHE A 125 19.15 -3.21 -7.17
C PHE A 125 18.73 -2.39 -5.95
N GLY A 126 17.43 -2.10 -5.87
CA GLY A 126 16.78 -1.48 -4.70
C GLY A 126 15.53 -2.26 -4.30
N ALA A 127 15.15 -2.15 -3.03
CA ALA A 127 14.00 -2.85 -2.47
C ALA A 127 12.86 -1.88 -2.19
N LEU A 128 11.69 -2.16 -2.73
CA LEU A 128 10.46 -1.41 -2.49
C LEU A 128 9.50 -2.27 -1.65
N GLU A 129 9.21 -1.80 -0.43
CA GLU A 129 8.23 -2.38 0.48
C GLU A 129 6.93 -1.55 0.43
N ILE A 130 5.78 -2.22 0.44
CA ILE A 130 4.47 -1.57 0.35
C ILE A 130 3.72 -1.85 1.65
N GLN A 131 3.30 -0.78 2.32
CA GLN A 131 2.61 -0.93 3.60
C GLN A 131 1.25 -0.23 3.59
N ALA A 132 0.22 -1.05 3.41
CA ALA A 132 -1.18 -0.66 3.55
C ALA A 132 -1.64 -0.69 5.02
N VAL A 133 -2.80 -0.08 5.26
CA VAL A 133 -3.35 0.13 6.59
C VAL A 133 -4.07 -1.13 7.11
N TYR A 134 -3.72 -1.52 8.33
CA TYR A 134 -4.43 -2.52 9.11
C TYR A 134 -5.78 -1.98 9.56
N ILE A 135 -6.80 -2.82 9.63
CA ILE A 135 -8.16 -2.44 10.04
C ILE A 135 -8.49 -3.09 11.38
N SER A 136 -9.03 -2.29 12.29
CA SER A 136 -9.73 -2.77 13.48
C SER A 136 -11.25 -2.78 13.25
N GLY A 137 -11.99 -3.57 14.02
CA GLY A 137 -13.41 -3.81 13.79
C GLY A 137 -13.66 -4.87 12.72
N ASN A 138 -14.86 -4.86 12.13
CA ASN A 138 -15.29 -5.84 11.13
C ASN A 138 -15.59 -5.14 9.80
N VAL A 139 -14.72 -5.35 8.83
CA VAL A 139 -14.90 -4.88 7.44
C VAL A 139 -15.60 -5.91 6.54
N ARG A 140 -15.67 -7.18 6.99
CA ARG A 140 -16.31 -8.28 6.26
C ARG A 140 -17.82 -8.08 6.19
N ASP A 141 -18.46 -7.81 7.31
CA ASP A 141 -19.92 -7.69 7.40
C ASP A 141 -20.47 -6.56 6.52
N PRO A 142 -19.96 -5.31 6.56
CA PRO A 142 -20.43 -4.26 5.65
C PRO A 142 -20.15 -4.62 4.18
N PHE A 143 -19.02 -5.26 3.88
CA PHE A 143 -18.72 -5.71 2.53
C PHE A 143 -19.72 -6.76 2.03
N GLU A 144 -20.03 -7.78 2.84
CA GLU A 144 -20.95 -8.84 2.46
C GLU A 144 -22.37 -8.29 2.32
N TYR A 145 -22.77 -7.39 3.22
CA TYR A 145 -24.03 -6.66 3.10
C TYR A 145 -24.08 -5.87 1.79
N TYR A 146 -23.07 -5.06 1.50
CA TYR A 146 -22.97 -4.31 0.24
C TYR A 146 -23.05 -5.24 -0.98
N MET A 147 -22.33 -6.37 -0.96
CA MET A 147 -22.28 -7.31 -2.08
C MET A 147 -23.60 -8.05 -2.36
N LYS A 148 -24.57 -8.08 -1.43
CA LYS A 148 -25.90 -8.66 -1.68
C LYS A 148 -26.68 -7.87 -2.74
N ASN A 149 -26.57 -6.54 -2.72
CA ASN A 149 -27.19 -5.67 -3.70
C ASN A 149 -26.41 -4.34 -3.80
N PRO A 150 -25.29 -4.29 -4.55
CA PRO A 150 -24.42 -3.12 -4.62
C PRO A 150 -25.15 -1.82 -4.99
N LYS A 151 -26.17 -1.91 -5.86
CA LYS A 151 -26.96 -0.75 -6.29
C LYS A 151 -27.82 -0.20 -5.15
N ALA A 152 -28.53 -1.07 -4.43
CA ALA A 152 -29.38 -0.63 -3.31
C ALA A 152 -28.56 -0.25 -2.07
N ASN A 153 -27.41 -0.89 -1.86
CA ASN A 153 -26.62 -0.76 -0.64
C ASN A 153 -25.46 0.24 -0.77
N ALA A 154 -25.34 0.97 -1.89
CA ALA A 154 -24.32 1.99 -2.07
C ALA A 154 -24.40 3.08 -0.98
N GLN A 155 -25.62 3.47 -0.61
CA GLN A 155 -25.92 4.50 0.41
C GLN A 155 -26.34 3.88 1.75
N MET A 156 -25.86 2.67 2.07
CA MET A 156 -26.17 2.04 3.35
C MET A 156 -25.63 2.86 4.54
N ASP A 157 -26.35 2.81 5.67
CA ASP A 157 -25.88 3.38 6.93
C ASP A 157 -25.38 2.28 7.87
N TRP A 158 -24.07 2.27 8.08
CA TRP A 158 -23.35 1.37 8.97
C TRP A 158 -22.90 2.06 10.27
N SER A 159 -23.18 3.36 10.46
CA SER A 159 -22.61 4.17 11.54
C SER A 159 -22.97 3.68 12.96
N THR A 160 -24.14 3.06 13.10
CA THR A 160 -24.67 2.51 14.36
C THR A 160 -24.35 1.03 14.55
N GLN A 161 -23.80 0.35 13.53
CA GLN A 161 -23.48 -1.07 13.62
C GLN A 161 -22.30 -1.32 14.56
N PRO A 162 -22.30 -2.44 15.31
CA PRO A 162 -21.18 -2.80 16.18
C PRO A 162 -19.92 -3.05 15.36
N ASN A 163 -18.75 -2.89 16.00
CA ASN A 163 -17.45 -3.16 15.38
C ASN A 163 -17.21 -2.40 14.06
N TYR A 164 -17.68 -1.16 13.94
CA TYR A 164 -17.45 -0.31 12.76
C TYR A 164 -15.96 -0.34 12.33
N PRO A 165 -15.66 -0.67 11.06
CA PRO A 165 -14.28 -0.83 10.62
C PRO A 165 -13.58 0.53 10.57
N ARG A 166 -12.34 0.57 11.08
CA ARG A 166 -11.53 1.79 11.05
C ARG A 166 -10.05 1.46 10.87
N PRO A 167 -9.27 2.35 10.22
CA PRO A 167 -7.81 2.34 10.25
C PRO A 167 -7.26 2.13 11.65
N ASP A 168 -6.36 1.16 11.79
CA ASP A 168 -5.53 0.94 12.96
C ASP A 168 -4.08 1.24 12.58
N TYR A 169 -3.76 2.53 12.53
CA TYR A 169 -2.44 3.03 12.17
C TYR A 169 -1.37 2.55 13.16
N LEU A 170 -1.70 2.44 14.44
CA LEU A 170 -0.76 1.96 15.46
C LEU A 170 -0.34 0.50 15.20
N SER A 171 -1.30 -0.39 14.94
CA SER A 171 -0.98 -1.78 14.54
C SER A 171 -0.28 -1.82 13.18
N SER A 172 -0.63 -0.94 12.26
CA SER A 172 0.04 -0.82 10.95
C SER A 172 1.52 -0.50 11.10
N SER A 173 1.88 0.37 12.04
CA SER A 173 3.27 0.66 12.37
C SER A 173 3.93 -0.51 13.13
N ARG A 174 3.39 -0.87 14.31
CA ARG A 174 4.06 -1.77 15.26
C ARG A 174 4.08 -3.25 14.85
N LYS A 175 3.03 -3.72 14.18
CA LYS A 175 2.88 -5.16 13.84
C LYS A 175 3.29 -5.49 12.41
N ARG A 176 3.55 -4.46 11.57
CA ARG A 176 3.83 -4.64 10.14
C ARG A 176 5.05 -3.85 9.71
N LEU A 177 4.99 -2.50 9.71
CA LEU A 177 6.08 -1.66 9.22
C LEU A 177 7.40 -1.89 9.98
N ALA A 178 7.39 -1.74 11.30
CA ALA A 178 8.60 -1.88 12.12
C ALA A 178 9.25 -3.27 11.99
N PRO A 179 8.50 -4.39 12.10
CA PRO A 179 9.07 -5.72 11.86
C PRO A 179 9.67 -5.88 10.45
N GLN A 180 9.01 -5.37 9.41
CA GLN A 180 9.53 -5.47 8.03
C GLN A 180 10.87 -4.74 7.90
N LEU A 181 10.97 -3.51 8.42
CA LEU A 181 12.21 -2.73 8.42
C LEU A 181 13.31 -3.37 9.28
N LEU A 182 12.96 -3.92 10.44
CA LEU A 182 13.93 -4.56 11.33
C LEU A 182 14.54 -5.81 10.69
N TYR A 183 13.71 -6.72 10.15
CA TYR A 183 14.20 -8.00 9.64
C TYR A 183 14.75 -7.91 8.21
N LYS A 184 13.99 -7.34 7.27
CA LYS A 184 14.43 -7.24 5.88
C LYS A 184 15.32 -6.03 5.67
N GLY A 185 14.90 -4.89 6.21
CA GLY A 185 15.66 -3.64 6.09
C GLY A 185 17.05 -3.75 6.72
N GLY A 186 17.19 -4.45 7.85
CA GLY A 186 18.50 -4.70 8.45
C GLY A 186 19.45 -5.49 7.53
N ILE A 187 18.94 -6.49 6.81
CA ILE A 187 19.72 -7.25 5.82
C ILE A 187 20.11 -6.34 4.64
N LEU A 188 19.14 -5.62 4.07
CA LEU A 188 19.37 -4.72 2.93
C LEU A 188 20.35 -3.59 3.27
N HIS A 189 20.24 -3.03 4.47
CA HIS A 189 21.16 -2.02 4.97
C HIS A 189 22.58 -2.58 5.13
N SER A 190 22.73 -3.81 5.65
CA SER A 190 24.05 -4.47 5.73
C SER A 190 24.70 -4.67 4.36
N TRP A 191 23.89 -4.81 3.31
CA TRP A 191 24.34 -4.89 1.92
C TRP A 191 24.53 -3.52 1.25
N ARG A 192 24.30 -2.43 2.00
CA ARG A 192 24.32 -1.04 1.51
C ARG A 192 23.34 -0.82 0.36
N LYS A 193 22.16 -1.44 0.44
CA LYS A 193 21.10 -1.30 -0.55
C LYS A 193 20.05 -0.31 -0.06
N LYS A 194 19.65 0.58 -0.98
CA LYS A 194 18.59 1.55 -0.74
C LYS A 194 17.23 0.86 -0.64
N ILE A 195 16.35 1.44 0.17
CA ILE A 195 15.01 0.96 0.43
C ILE A 195 14.01 2.07 0.09
N ALA A 196 12.93 1.75 -0.61
CA ALA A 196 11.78 2.62 -0.74
C ALA A 196 10.61 2.00 0.03
N VAL A 197 9.79 2.82 0.67
CA VAL A 197 8.59 2.38 1.39
C VAL A 197 7.39 3.19 0.89
N ALA A 198 6.44 2.52 0.24
CA ALA A 198 5.20 3.13 -0.23
C ALA A 198 4.12 3.07 0.85
N LEU A 199 3.57 4.23 1.22
CA LEU A 199 2.63 4.40 2.33
C LEU A 199 1.45 5.30 1.96
N ASN A 200 0.33 5.12 2.64
CA ASN A 200 -0.77 6.08 2.61
C ASN A 200 -0.44 7.30 3.49
N LYS A 201 -0.76 8.51 3.04
CA LYS A 201 -0.48 9.78 3.72
C LYS A 201 -0.96 9.79 5.17
N SER A 202 -2.23 9.46 5.39
CA SER A 202 -2.79 9.43 6.75
C SER A 202 -2.10 8.42 7.66
N PHE A 203 -1.49 7.35 7.12
CA PHE A 203 -0.68 6.44 7.91
C PHE A 203 0.70 7.04 8.23
N PHE A 204 1.37 7.63 7.24
CA PHE A 204 2.67 8.28 7.45
C PHE A 204 2.60 9.38 8.52
N GLU A 205 1.54 10.20 8.50
CA GLU A 205 1.31 11.29 9.47
C GLU A 205 1.15 10.79 10.92
N THR A 206 0.87 9.49 11.13
CA THR A 206 0.83 8.90 12.48
C THR A 206 2.17 8.37 12.97
N LEU A 207 3.18 8.31 12.11
CA LEU A 207 4.52 7.87 12.50
C LEU A 207 5.16 8.92 13.41
N PRO A 208 6.04 8.50 14.33
CA PRO A 208 6.83 9.44 15.11
C PRO A 208 7.71 10.28 14.18
N PRO A 209 8.11 11.50 14.59
CA PRO A 209 8.96 12.36 13.78
C PRO A 209 10.21 11.62 13.29
N LEU A 210 10.44 11.67 11.98
CA LEU A 210 11.61 11.06 11.36
C LEU A 210 12.63 12.14 11.03
N LYS A 211 13.89 11.91 11.40
CA LYS A 211 14.99 12.82 11.04
C LYS A 211 15.25 12.74 9.54
N THR A 212 15.01 13.84 8.84
CA THR A 212 15.16 13.90 7.38
C THR A 212 16.58 14.25 6.95
N VAL A 213 17.01 13.71 5.81
CA VAL A 213 18.29 14.01 5.15
C VAL A 213 18.09 14.32 3.67
N SER A 214 19.15 14.72 2.96
CA SER A 214 19.09 14.87 1.50
C SER A 214 19.00 13.50 0.81
N LYS A 215 18.37 13.45 -0.37
CA LYS A 215 18.24 12.23 -1.20
C LYS A 215 19.57 11.47 -1.38
N SER A 216 20.68 12.19 -1.54
CA SER A 216 22.03 11.61 -1.69
C SER A 216 22.58 10.92 -0.45
N LYS A 217 22.08 11.25 0.74
CA LYS A 217 22.50 10.69 2.03
C LYS A 217 21.51 9.66 2.57
N ALA A 218 20.42 9.40 1.86
CA ALA A 218 19.32 8.62 2.36
C ALA A 218 19.51 7.12 2.09
N ASP A 219 19.20 6.31 3.10
CA ASP A 219 19.06 4.87 2.96
C ASP A 219 17.62 4.49 2.61
N ILE A 220 16.66 5.28 3.09
CA ILE A 220 15.22 5.06 2.89
C ILE A 220 14.58 6.27 2.19
N SER A 221 13.81 6.01 1.14
CA SER A 221 12.80 6.94 0.62
C SER A 221 11.41 6.49 1.06
N TRP A 222 10.68 7.39 1.71
CA TRP A 222 9.29 7.23 2.11
C TRP A 222 8.41 7.85 1.03
N LEU A 223 7.84 7.02 0.18
CA LEU A 223 6.96 7.43 -0.91
C LEU A 223 5.53 7.55 -0.36
N ILE A 224 5.03 8.78 -0.26
CA ILE A 224 3.78 9.08 0.45
C ILE A 224 2.68 9.33 -0.57
N TYR A 225 1.65 8.48 -0.55
CA TYR A 225 0.55 8.51 -1.49
C TYR A 225 -0.79 8.79 -0.82
N ASP A 226 -1.69 9.40 -1.58
CA ASP A 226 -3.10 9.54 -1.21
C ASP A 226 -4.00 9.07 -2.36
N LEU A 227 -5.29 8.88 -2.07
CA LEU A 227 -6.31 8.61 -3.07
C LEU A 227 -7.11 9.89 -3.35
N GLN A 228 -6.87 10.50 -4.50
CA GLN A 228 -7.58 11.70 -4.92
C GLN A 228 -8.80 11.33 -5.76
N LEU A 229 -9.94 11.94 -5.45
CA LEU A 229 -11.15 11.77 -6.25
C LEU A 229 -11.03 12.60 -7.52
N VAL A 230 -11.06 11.96 -8.68
CA VAL A 230 -11.06 12.61 -9.99
C VAL A 230 -12.28 12.20 -10.78
N LYS A 231 -12.70 13.09 -11.69
CA LYS A 231 -13.79 12.83 -12.62
C LYS A 231 -13.22 12.64 -14.02
N GLU A 232 -13.29 11.43 -14.52
CA GLU A 232 -12.79 11.04 -15.83
C GLU A 232 -13.95 10.47 -16.66
N GLU A 233 -14.15 10.99 -17.88
CA GLU A 233 -15.27 10.59 -18.76
C GLU A 233 -16.66 10.63 -18.07
N GLY A 234 -16.85 11.58 -17.15
CA GLY A 234 -18.09 11.73 -16.40
C GLY A 234 -18.28 10.76 -15.23
N GLN A 235 -17.32 9.89 -14.95
CA GLN A 235 -17.32 8.98 -13.80
C GLN A 235 -16.29 9.40 -12.76
N GLU A 236 -16.68 9.39 -11.50
CA GLU A 236 -15.75 9.61 -10.40
C GLU A 236 -14.98 8.33 -10.07
N ARG A 237 -13.69 8.46 -9.79
CA ARG A 237 -12.83 7.38 -9.30
C ARG A 237 -11.71 7.93 -8.43
N PHE A 238 -11.20 7.09 -7.54
CA PHE A 238 -9.95 7.40 -6.84
C PHE A 238 -8.75 7.07 -7.73
N VAL A 239 -7.80 8.01 -7.81
CA VAL A 239 -6.46 7.80 -8.38
C VAL A 239 -5.41 7.87 -7.29
N LEU A 240 -4.45 6.95 -7.33
CA LEU A 240 -3.26 6.98 -6.48
C LEU A 240 -2.39 8.15 -6.91
N THR A 241 -2.10 9.05 -5.99
CA THR A 241 -1.30 10.25 -6.26
C THR A 241 -0.18 10.35 -5.25
N LYS A 242 1.08 10.46 -5.69
CA LYS A 242 2.20 10.78 -4.79
C LYS A 242 2.01 12.21 -4.29
N THR A 243 1.88 12.38 -2.98
CA THR A 243 1.69 13.69 -2.35
C THR A 243 2.97 14.26 -1.78
N ASP A 244 3.90 13.38 -1.37
CA ASP A 244 5.16 13.79 -0.75
C ASP A 244 6.20 12.66 -0.86
N GLU A 245 7.46 13.00 -0.62
CA GLU A 245 8.59 12.07 -0.57
C GLU A 245 9.59 12.51 0.50
N VAL A 246 9.79 11.66 1.51
CA VAL A 246 10.67 11.96 2.65
C VAL A 246 11.88 11.03 2.64
N PHE A 247 13.05 11.57 2.96
CA PHE A 247 14.32 10.84 2.91
C PHE A 247 14.94 10.71 4.30
N THR A 248 15.37 9.51 4.69
CA THR A 248 15.97 9.25 6.01
C THR A 248 17.18 8.33 5.94
N GLU A 249 18.05 8.42 6.93
CA GLU A 249 19.01 7.37 7.26
C GLU A 249 18.28 6.17 7.87
N PHE A 250 18.82 4.96 7.73
CA PHE A 250 18.16 3.73 8.16
C PHE A 250 18.02 3.63 9.68
N GLU A 251 19.14 3.73 10.40
CA GLU A 251 19.17 3.52 11.86
C GLU A 251 18.32 4.54 12.63
N PRO A 252 18.43 5.87 12.38
CA PRO A 252 17.62 6.85 13.10
C PRO A 252 16.12 6.69 12.86
N ALA A 253 15.72 6.33 11.63
CA ALA A 253 14.32 6.09 11.30
C ALA A 253 13.79 4.83 12.01
N LEU A 254 14.57 3.74 12.01
CA LEU A 254 14.20 2.51 12.70
C LEU A 254 14.06 2.72 14.21
N VAL A 255 14.99 3.43 14.84
CA VAL A 255 14.92 3.77 16.27
C VAL A 255 13.66 4.59 16.55
N SER A 256 13.40 5.65 15.77
CA SER A 256 12.20 6.48 15.95
C SER A 256 10.92 5.65 15.90
N ILE A 257 10.78 4.74 14.92
CA ILE A 257 9.57 3.93 14.73
C ILE A 257 9.41 2.83 15.80
N THR A 258 10.51 2.30 16.33
CA THR A 258 10.49 1.16 17.28
C THR A 258 10.53 1.58 18.74
N THR A 259 11.01 2.78 19.05
CA THR A 259 11.01 3.31 20.42
C THR A 259 9.66 3.97 20.72
N SER A 260 9.01 3.55 21.80
CA SER A 260 7.85 4.29 22.32
C SER A 260 8.35 5.51 23.08
N SER A 261 7.93 6.71 22.69
CA SER A 261 8.11 7.89 23.54
C SER A 261 7.28 7.73 24.83
N PRO A 262 7.81 8.09 26.00
CA PRO A 262 7.06 8.08 27.26
C PRO A 262 5.82 8.97 27.24
#